data_AF-A0A963DM02-F1
#
_entry.id   AF-A0A963DM02-F1
#
_cell.length_a   1.000
_cell.length_b   1.000
_cell.length_c   1.000
_cell.angle_alpha   90.00
_cell.angle_beta   90.00
_cell.angle_gamma   90.00
#
_symmetry.space_group_name_H-M   'P 1'
#
loop_
_entity.id
_entity.type
_entity.pdbx_description
1 polymer ?
#
loop_
_entity_poly.entity_id
_entity_poly.type
_entity_poly.pdbx_seq_one_letter_code
_entity_poly.pdbx_strand_id
1 'polypeptide(L)'
;MRKKLLSCASLALMLAAPAWVGASGPDAATAEEVIAKVHEAAKYLHDKGQAGFPDFNNNARWVWKDSYVFVFSCRDNKMIAHPLRPDLVGKPILQMEDDKGNALFQKLCDAGKNADGGWVEYWWPRPGEAKASRKISYTQSTEVSFQPDVRVGAGIYDDTMSVEELNKLAQQAVEPKKDAP
;
A
#
# COMPACT_ATOMS: atom_id res chain seq x y z
N MET A 1 7.25 20.85 -69.05
CA MET A 1 6.93 19.63 -68.28
C MET A 1 7.71 19.65 -66.96
N ARG A 2 7.02 19.42 -65.83
CA ARG A 2 7.53 19.07 -64.47
C ARG A 2 8.27 20.18 -63.70
N LYS A 3 8.07 20.46 -62.41
CA LYS A 3 7.11 20.05 -61.35
C LYS A 3 7.19 21.14 -60.26
N LYS A 4 6.05 21.45 -59.62
CA LYS A 4 5.91 22.31 -58.43
C LYS A 4 6.53 21.64 -57.19
N LEU A 5 7.03 22.43 -56.23
CA LEU A 5 7.03 22.05 -54.81
C LEU A 5 6.70 23.27 -53.95
N LEU A 6 5.51 23.23 -53.35
CA LEU A 6 5.12 24.09 -52.24
C LEU A 6 5.78 23.56 -50.96
N SER A 7 6.41 24.44 -50.19
CA SER A 7 6.90 24.14 -48.85
C SER A 7 5.81 24.49 -47.84
N CYS A 8 5.17 23.48 -47.26
CA CYS A 8 4.31 23.64 -46.08
C CYS A 8 5.19 23.75 -44.83
N ALA A 9 5.21 24.93 -44.21
CA ALA A 9 5.80 25.10 -42.88
C ALA A 9 4.76 24.66 -41.83
N SER A 10 4.97 23.48 -41.25
CA SER A 10 4.18 22.97 -40.13
C SER A 10 4.70 23.59 -38.82
N LEU A 11 3.88 24.43 -38.18
CA LEU A 11 4.15 24.96 -36.85
C LEU A 11 3.75 23.89 -35.81
N ALA A 12 4.73 23.19 -35.24
CA ALA A 12 4.50 22.26 -34.13
C ALA A 12 4.47 23.04 -32.82
N LEU A 13 3.29 23.18 -32.21
CA LEU A 13 3.12 23.69 -30.86
C LEU A 13 3.27 22.51 -29.88
N MET A 14 4.46 22.34 -29.30
CA MET A 14 4.64 21.39 -28.20
C MET A 14 4.06 21.96 -26.90
N LEU A 15 2.97 21.35 -26.41
CA LEU A 15 2.50 21.55 -25.05
C LEU A 15 3.50 20.88 -24.08
N ALA A 16 4.19 21.69 -23.29
CA ALA A 16 4.97 21.18 -22.16
C ALA A 16 4.00 20.80 -21.02
N ALA A 17 3.94 19.51 -20.67
CA ALA A 17 3.31 19.07 -19.45
C ALA A 17 4.24 19.37 -18.25
N PRO A 18 3.72 19.81 -17.10
CA PRO A 18 4.55 19.96 -15.90
C PRO A 18 4.91 18.56 -15.38
N ALA A 19 6.20 18.24 -15.39
CA ALA A 19 6.73 17.06 -14.72
C ALA A 19 6.77 17.32 -13.21
N TRP A 20 5.79 16.79 -12.49
CA TRP A 20 5.93 16.48 -11.07
C TRP A 20 5.67 14.99 -10.91
N VAL A 21 6.73 14.21 -11.10
CA VAL A 21 6.77 12.81 -10.68
C VAL A 21 7.84 12.75 -9.60
N GLY A 22 7.41 12.63 -8.34
CA GLY A 22 8.27 12.10 -7.29
C GLY A 22 8.64 10.69 -7.73
N ALA A 23 9.83 10.53 -8.31
CA ALA A 23 10.21 9.28 -8.94
C ALA A 23 10.76 8.32 -7.89
N SER A 24 9.84 7.62 -7.22
CA SER A 24 10.05 6.24 -6.82
C SER A 24 10.48 5.46 -8.07
N GLY A 25 11.54 4.64 -7.98
CA GLY A 25 12.10 3.95 -9.15
C GLY A 25 11.06 3.14 -9.94
N PRO A 26 11.38 2.69 -11.18
CA PRO A 26 10.42 1.98 -12.03
C PRO A 26 9.79 0.72 -11.39
N ASP A 27 10.45 0.17 -10.37
CA ASP A 27 9.99 -0.99 -9.60
C ASP A 27 9.34 -0.64 -8.24
N ALA A 28 8.90 0.60 -8.02
CA ALA A 28 8.20 0.99 -6.80
C ALA A 28 6.68 0.78 -6.90
N ALA A 29 6.08 0.26 -5.82
CA ALA A 29 4.62 0.13 -5.73
C ALA A 29 3.93 1.49 -5.67
N THR A 30 2.76 1.61 -6.31
CA THR A 30 1.93 2.82 -6.22
C THR A 30 0.91 2.72 -5.08
N ALA A 31 0.34 3.86 -4.68
CA ALA A 31 -0.69 3.91 -3.66
C ALA A 31 -1.95 3.13 -4.08
N GLU A 32 -2.35 3.25 -5.36
CA GLU A 32 -3.49 2.54 -5.93
C GLU A 32 -3.27 1.03 -5.95
N GLU A 33 -2.07 0.57 -6.30
CA GLU A 33 -1.71 -0.86 -6.24
C GLU A 33 -1.81 -1.39 -4.81
N VAL A 34 -1.31 -0.62 -3.83
CA VAL A 34 -1.40 -0.97 -2.40
C VAL A 34 -2.85 -1.07 -1.93
N ILE A 35 -3.69 -0.08 -2.23
CA ILE A 35 -5.12 -0.10 -1.86
C ILE A 35 -5.80 -1.34 -2.45
N ALA A 36 -5.63 -1.55 -3.77
CA ALA A 36 -6.22 -2.70 -4.46
C ALA A 36 -5.77 -4.03 -3.84
N LYS A 37 -4.47 -4.17 -3.52
CA LYS A 37 -3.92 -5.39 -2.91
C LYS A 37 -4.42 -5.62 -1.49
N VAL A 38 -4.60 -4.56 -0.70
CA VAL A 38 -5.15 -4.67 0.66
C VAL A 38 -6.63 -5.06 0.64
N HIS A 39 -7.43 -4.55 -0.31
CA HIS A 39 -8.81 -5.02 -0.52
C HIS A 39 -8.87 -6.46 -1.01
N GLU A 40 -8.02 -6.85 -1.96
CA GLU A 40 -7.91 -8.23 -2.43
C GLU A 40 -7.59 -9.19 -1.28
N ALA A 41 -6.62 -8.83 -0.44
CA ALA A 41 -6.21 -9.62 0.72
C ALA A 41 -7.27 -9.69 1.82
N ALA A 42 -7.94 -8.57 2.11
CA ALA A 42 -9.04 -8.53 3.07
C ALA A 42 -10.19 -9.44 2.62
N LYS A 43 -10.59 -9.36 1.35
CA LYS A 43 -11.60 -10.26 0.77
C LYS A 43 -11.15 -11.72 0.80
N TYR A 44 -9.89 -11.98 0.47
CA TYR A 44 -9.35 -13.34 0.50
C TYR A 44 -9.46 -13.98 1.89
N LEU A 45 -9.14 -13.23 2.95
CA LEU A 45 -9.27 -13.70 4.33
C LEU A 45 -10.71 -13.79 4.81
N HIS A 46 -11.59 -12.90 4.33
CA HIS A 46 -13.02 -13.00 4.60
C HIS A 46 -13.59 -14.32 4.05
N ASP A 47 -13.28 -14.64 2.80
CA ASP A 47 -13.79 -15.84 2.13
C ASP A 47 -13.14 -17.13 2.65
N LYS A 48 -11.82 -17.12 2.88
CA LYS A 48 -11.05 -18.34 3.24
C LYS A 48 -10.97 -18.57 4.76
N GLY A 49 -11.25 -17.56 5.57
CA GLY A 49 -11.08 -17.60 7.01
C GLY A 49 -9.61 -17.75 7.44
N GLN A 50 -9.39 -18.25 8.66
CA GLN A 50 -8.06 -18.38 9.26
C GLN A 50 -7.11 -19.29 8.48
N ALA A 51 -7.64 -20.24 7.70
CA ALA A 51 -6.85 -21.12 6.85
C ALA A 51 -6.08 -20.36 5.74
N GLY A 52 -6.43 -19.09 5.49
CA GLY A 52 -5.71 -18.22 4.55
C GLY A 52 -4.47 -17.54 5.14
N PHE A 53 -4.28 -17.50 6.46
CA PHE A 53 -3.14 -16.79 7.07
C PHE A 53 -1.76 -17.26 6.58
N PRO A 54 -1.48 -18.58 6.47
CA PRO A 54 -0.17 -19.03 6.02
C PRO A 54 0.18 -18.60 4.60
N ASP A 55 -0.82 -18.32 3.75
CA ASP A 55 -0.57 -17.92 2.36
C ASP A 55 0.17 -16.59 2.28
N PHE A 56 0.00 -15.71 3.26
CA PHE A 56 0.68 -14.41 3.32
C PHE A 56 2.17 -14.52 3.70
N ASN A 57 2.64 -15.67 4.18
CA ASN A 57 4.04 -15.87 4.53
C ASN A 57 4.88 -16.44 3.37
N ASN A 58 4.29 -17.23 2.48
CA ASN A 58 5.03 -18.07 1.53
C ASN A 58 4.47 -18.00 0.08
N ASN A 59 3.87 -16.87 -0.32
CA ASN A 59 3.28 -16.73 -1.64
C ASN A 59 3.65 -15.40 -2.31
N ALA A 60 4.24 -15.48 -3.50
CA ALA A 60 4.61 -14.34 -4.32
C ALA A 60 3.41 -13.46 -4.73
N ARG A 61 2.17 -13.97 -4.67
CA ARG A 61 0.97 -13.15 -4.89
C ARG A 61 0.89 -11.93 -3.97
N TRP A 62 1.42 -12.03 -2.76
CA TRP A 62 1.34 -11.03 -1.71
C TRP A 62 2.60 -10.18 -1.55
N VAL A 63 3.58 -10.37 -2.44
CA VAL A 63 4.83 -9.61 -2.50
C VAL A 63 5.02 -9.14 -3.93
N TRP A 64 5.04 -7.84 -4.16
CA TRP A 64 5.19 -7.28 -5.51
C TRP A 64 6.07 -6.05 -5.44
N LYS A 65 6.92 -5.85 -6.44
CA LYS A 65 7.79 -4.66 -6.47
C LYS A 65 8.57 -4.56 -5.14
N ASP A 66 8.57 -3.40 -4.51
CA ASP A 66 9.11 -3.17 -3.17
C ASP A 66 8.06 -3.28 -2.04
N SER A 67 6.84 -3.75 -2.32
CA SER A 67 5.73 -3.84 -1.38
C SER A 67 5.28 -5.27 -1.09
N TYR A 68 4.49 -5.42 -0.03
CA TYR A 68 4.02 -6.70 0.45
C TYR A 68 2.85 -6.54 1.41
N VAL A 69 1.98 -7.55 1.48
CA VAL A 69 0.90 -7.63 2.46
C VAL A 69 1.40 -8.23 3.77
N PHE A 70 1.01 -7.63 4.89
CA PHE A 70 1.16 -8.17 6.23
C PHE A 70 -0.19 -8.20 6.95
N VAL A 71 -0.35 -9.15 7.87
CA VAL A 71 -1.62 -9.44 8.57
C VAL A 71 -1.35 -9.50 10.05
N PHE A 72 -2.18 -8.83 10.86
CA PHE A 72 -2.00 -8.75 12.29
C PHE A 72 -3.35 -8.66 13.02
N SER A 73 -3.36 -9.02 14.30
CA SER A 73 -4.52 -8.82 15.18
C SER A 73 -4.19 -7.75 16.21
N CYS A 74 -5.06 -6.75 16.26
CA CYS A 74 -4.99 -5.65 17.22
C CYS A 74 -5.42 -6.13 18.61
N ARG A 75 -6.59 -6.76 18.70
CA ARG A 75 -7.09 -7.36 19.95
C ARG A 75 -6.11 -8.38 20.56
N ASP A 76 -5.54 -9.27 19.76
CA ASP A 76 -4.68 -10.33 20.29
C ASP A 76 -3.23 -9.88 20.48
N ASN A 77 -2.91 -8.61 20.15
CA ASN A 77 -1.55 -8.08 20.13
C ASN A 77 -0.59 -9.05 19.44
N LYS A 78 -0.82 -9.34 18.16
CA LYS A 78 -0.10 -10.43 17.49
C LYS A 78 0.12 -10.18 16.00
N MET A 79 1.34 -10.38 15.53
CA MET A 79 1.60 -10.54 14.10
C MET A 79 1.10 -11.91 13.64
N ILE A 80 0.21 -11.94 12.65
CA ILE A 80 -0.37 -13.19 12.11
C ILE A 80 0.46 -13.68 10.92
N ALA A 81 0.85 -12.79 10.01
CA ALA A 81 1.67 -13.12 8.86
C ALA A 81 2.48 -11.91 8.40
N HIS A 82 3.75 -12.14 8.05
CA HIS A 82 4.62 -11.11 7.48
C HIS A 82 5.69 -11.78 6.58
N PRO A 83 5.60 -11.65 5.25
CA PRO A 83 6.42 -12.43 4.32
C PRO A 83 7.92 -12.13 4.43
N LEU A 84 8.29 -10.90 4.79
CA LEU A 84 9.70 -10.48 4.89
C LEU A 84 10.26 -10.46 6.32
N ARG A 85 9.43 -10.73 7.33
CA ARG A 85 9.80 -10.71 8.76
C ARG A 85 9.14 -11.88 9.49
N PRO A 86 9.47 -13.12 9.10
CA PRO A 86 8.90 -14.32 9.74
C PRO A 86 9.23 -14.40 11.23
N ASP A 87 10.29 -13.71 11.68
CA ASP A 87 10.68 -13.58 13.08
C ASP A 87 9.64 -12.82 13.94
N LEU A 88 8.81 -11.99 13.32
CA LEU A 88 7.71 -11.29 14.01
C LEU A 88 6.48 -12.16 14.18
N VAL A 89 6.28 -13.20 13.36
CA VAL A 89 5.06 -14.00 13.37
C VAL A 89 4.84 -14.65 14.74
N GLY A 90 3.66 -14.38 15.31
CA GLY A 90 3.27 -14.84 16.63
C GLY A 90 3.75 -13.98 17.81
N LYS A 91 4.52 -12.91 17.57
CA LYS A 91 5.03 -12.02 18.62
C LYS A 91 4.06 -10.87 18.92
N PRO A 92 4.13 -10.31 20.14
CA PRO A 92 3.49 -9.04 20.45
C PRO A 92 4.07 -7.90 19.61
N ILE A 93 3.19 -7.01 19.17
CA ILE A 93 3.50 -5.95 18.21
C ILE A 93 3.06 -4.55 18.66
N LEU A 94 2.10 -4.44 19.59
CA LEU A 94 1.54 -3.15 19.98
C LEU A 94 2.52 -2.27 20.76
N GLN A 95 3.59 -2.83 21.32
CA GLN A 95 4.67 -2.07 21.97
C GLN A 95 5.82 -1.74 21.02
N MET A 96 5.72 -2.11 19.74
CA MET A 96 6.78 -1.89 18.78
C MET A 96 6.83 -0.43 18.35
N GLU A 97 8.01 0.14 18.48
CA GLU A 97 8.34 1.46 17.97
C GLU A 97 9.25 1.32 16.74
N ASP A 98 9.10 2.23 15.77
CA ASP A 98 10.07 2.36 14.69
C ASP A 98 11.32 3.15 15.11
N ASP A 99 12.28 3.31 14.21
CA ASP A 99 13.53 4.05 14.42
C ASP A 99 13.33 5.55 14.77
N LYS A 100 12.10 6.06 14.68
CA LYS A 100 11.71 7.43 15.03
C LYS A 100 10.85 7.51 16.29
N GLY A 101 10.59 6.39 16.97
CA GLY A 101 9.75 6.33 18.17
C GLY A 101 8.25 6.32 17.89
N ASN A 102 7.82 6.05 16.65
CA ASN A 102 6.40 5.93 16.36
C ASN A 102 5.87 4.57 16.85
N ALA A 103 4.77 4.59 17.62
CA ALA A 103 4.02 3.39 18.00
C ALA A 103 3.31 2.74 16.78
N LEU A 104 4.10 2.04 15.96
CA LEU A 104 3.77 1.63 14.60
C LEU A 104 2.45 0.85 14.51
N PHE A 105 2.33 -0.25 15.25
CA PHE A 105 1.15 -1.10 15.14
C PHE A 105 -0.07 -0.53 15.86
N GLN A 106 0.10 0.32 16.88
CA GLN A 106 -1.04 1.03 17.47
C GLN A 106 -1.65 2.00 16.47
N LYS A 107 -0.82 2.81 15.79
CA LYS A 107 -1.28 3.71 14.72
C LYS A 107 -1.97 2.94 13.59
N LEU A 108 -1.42 1.81 13.16
CA LEU A 108 -2.05 0.96 12.14
C LEU A 108 -3.38 0.36 12.63
N CYS A 109 -3.46 -0.07 13.88
CA CYS A 109 -4.72 -0.53 14.48
C CYS A 109 -5.79 0.56 14.45
N ASP A 110 -5.41 1.80 14.77
CA ASP A 110 -6.29 2.95 14.82
C ASP A 110 -6.76 3.39 13.44
N ALA A 111 -5.86 3.50 12.47
CA ALA A 111 -6.19 3.92 11.10
C ALA A 111 -7.03 2.86 10.35
N GLY A 112 -6.77 1.57 10.61
CA GLY A 112 -7.45 0.48 9.92
C GLY A 112 -8.74 0.01 10.57
N LYS A 113 -9.33 0.74 11.53
CA LYS A 113 -10.51 0.28 12.29
C LYS A 113 -11.68 -0.16 11.40
N ASN A 114 -11.87 0.52 10.28
CA ASN A 114 -13.00 0.30 9.38
C ASN A 114 -12.54 -0.30 8.04
N ALA A 115 -13.52 -0.76 7.25
CA ALA A 115 -13.30 -1.33 5.92
C ALA A 115 -12.88 -0.29 4.86
N ASP A 116 -13.05 1.01 5.13
CA ASP A 116 -12.53 2.08 4.26
C ASP A 116 -11.03 2.34 4.48
N GLY A 117 -10.46 1.69 5.50
CA GLY A 117 -9.04 1.75 5.87
C GLY A 117 -8.49 3.14 6.17
N GLY A 118 -7.16 3.22 6.27
CA GLY A 118 -6.45 4.46 6.49
C GLY A 118 -4.93 4.31 6.32
N TRP A 119 -4.27 5.41 5.99
CA TRP A 119 -2.83 5.46 5.80
C TRP A 119 -2.08 5.86 7.08
N VAL A 120 -0.92 5.23 7.31
CA VAL A 120 -0.02 5.51 8.43
C VAL A 120 1.41 5.58 7.95
N GLU A 121 2.10 6.66 8.34
CA GLU A 121 3.54 6.85 8.13
C GLU A 121 4.35 6.25 9.29
N TYR A 122 5.44 5.57 8.94
CA TYR A 122 6.45 5.04 9.85
C TYR A 122 7.77 4.74 9.10
N TRP A 123 8.81 4.35 9.83
CA TRP A 123 10.11 3.98 9.27
C TRP A 123 10.30 2.47 9.31
N TRP A 124 10.58 1.88 8.15
CA TRP A 124 10.77 0.44 8.04
C TRP A 124 11.79 0.13 6.94
N PRO A 125 12.59 -0.94 7.06
CA PRO A 125 13.51 -1.31 5.99
C PRO A 125 12.77 -1.68 4.70
N ARG A 126 13.32 -1.29 3.55
CA ARG A 126 12.88 -1.80 2.24
C ARG A 126 13.20 -3.30 2.14
N PRO A 127 12.50 -4.06 1.28
CA PRO A 127 12.88 -5.44 1.00
C PRO A 127 14.37 -5.55 0.59
N GLY A 128 15.13 -6.38 1.30
CA GLY A 128 16.57 -6.59 1.03
C GLY A 128 17.50 -5.54 1.65
N GLU A 129 16.97 -4.52 2.34
CA GLU A 129 17.76 -3.49 3.01
C GLU A 129 17.72 -3.66 4.53
N ALA A 130 18.79 -3.21 5.20
CA ALA A 130 18.86 -3.19 6.66
C ALA A 130 18.44 -1.84 7.25
N LYS A 131 18.68 -0.75 6.53
CA LYS A 131 18.39 0.61 7.00
C LYS A 131 16.92 0.94 6.78
N ALA A 132 16.26 1.52 7.78
CA ALA A 132 14.89 1.97 7.62
C ALA A 132 14.78 3.13 6.63
N SER A 133 13.75 3.04 5.78
CA SER A 133 13.30 4.10 4.88
C SER A 133 11.91 4.58 5.31
N ARG A 134 11.51 5.77 4.88
CA ARG A 134 10.15 6.26 5.10
C ARG A 134 9.17 5.34 4.36
N LYS A 135 8.19 4.83 5.08
CA LYS A 135 7.13 3.96 4.57
C LYS A 135 5.78 4.51 4.98
N ILE A 136 4.81 4.44 4.07
CA ILE A 136 3.43 4.78 4.34
C ILE A 136 2.58 3.58 3.98
N SER A 137 1.87 3.01 4.94
CA SER A 137 1.01 1.85 4.72
C SER A 137 -0.46 2.18 4.84
N TYR A 138 -1.23 1.65 3.91
CA TYR A 138 -2.66 1.54 4.01
C TYR A 138 -3.00 0.27 4.79
N THR A 139 -3.95 0.37 5.70
CA THR A 139 -4.43 -0.76 6.50
C THR A 139 -5.93 -0.68 6.66
N GLN A 140 -6.61 -1.82 6.71
CA GLN A 140 -8.04 -1.91 6.94
C GLN A 140 -8.41 -3.16 7.74
N SER A 141 -9.63 -3.17 8.27
CA SER A 141 -10.19 -4.34 8.95
C SER A 141 -10.75 -5.35 7.96
N THR A 142 -10.69 -6.63 8.35
CA THR A 142 -11.38 -7.71 7.66
C THR A 142 -12.00 -8.65 8.68
N GLU A 143 -13.23 -9.08 8.40
CA GLU A 143 -13.90 -10.09 9.21
C GLU A 143 -13.37 -11.47 8.84
N VAL A 144 -12.69 -12.11 9.79
CA VAL A 144 -12.21 -13.49 9.64
C VAL A 144 -12.97 -14.37 10.63
N SER A 145 -13.60 -15.42 10.13
CA SER A 145 -14.38 -16.35 10.96
C SER A 145 -13.59 -16.82 12.18
N PHE A 146 -14.17 -16.64 13.37
CA PHE A 146 -13.58 -16.98 14.67
C PHE A 146 -12.27 -16.26 15.03
N GLN A 147 -11.85 -15.24 14.26
CA GLN A 147 -10.68 -14.41 14.55
C GLN A 147 -11.05 -12.92 14.42
N PRO A 148 -11.52 -12.30 15.51
CA PRO A 148 -11.86 -10.88 15.49
C PRO A 148 -10.65 -9.97 15.36
N ASP A 149 -10.95 -8.74 14.92
CA ASP A 149 -10.04 -7.61 14.93
C ASP A 149 -8.73 -7.85 14.16
N VAL A 150 -8.87 -8.49 13.01
CA VAL A 150 -7.79 -8.67 12.04
C VAL A 150 -7.66 -7.42 11.21
N ARG A 151 -6.40 -7.05 10.94
CA ARG A 151 -6.02 -6.02 9.99
C ARG A 151 -5.15 -6.61 8.91
N VAL A 152 -5.31 -6.04 7.72
CA VAL A 152 -4.46 -6.31 6.57
C VAL A 152 -3.86 -4.98 6.16
N GLY A 153 -2.55 -4.95 5.93
CA GLY A 153 -1.87 -3.75 5.47
C GLY A 153 -0.80 -4.04 4.43
N ALA A 154 -0.51 -3.02 3.63
CA ALA A 154 0.63 -2.95 2.73
C ALA A 154 1.00 -1.47 2.53
N GLY A 155 2.17 -1.17 1.94
CA GLY A 155 2.58 0.23 1.82
C GLY A 155 3.52 0.54 0.69
N ILE A 156 3.71 1.83 0.48
CA ILE A 156 4.71 2.39 -0.43
C ILE A 156 5.87 2.94 0.39
N TYR A 157 7.05 2.97 -0.21
CA TYR A 157 8.18 3.68 0.35
C TYR A 157 8.41 4.96 -0.45
N ASP A 158 8.03 6.08 0.15
CA ASP A 158 7.93 7.36 -0.53
C ASP A 158 8.40 8.47 0.41
N ASP A 159 9.19 9.41 -0.11
CA ASP A 159 9.77 10.53 0.66
C ASP A 159 8.99 11.85 0.48
N THR A 160 7.95 11.86 -0.33
CA THR A 160 7.32 13.08 -0.86
C THR A 160 5.82 13.20 -0.57
N MET A 161 5.06 12.12 -0.66
CA MET A 161 3.61 12.11 -0.46
C MET A 161 3.25 12.25 1.02
N SER A 162 2.23 13.04 1.31
CA SER A 162 1.65 13.16 2.65
C SER A 162 0.56 12.10 2.90
N VAL A 163 0.33 11.79 4.18
CA VAL A 163 -0.76 10.89 4.59
C VAL A 163 -2.13 11.48 4.21
N GLU A 164 -2.26 12.81 4.26
CA GLU A 164 -3.47 13.52 3.89
C GLU A 164 -3.81 13.37 2.40
N GLU A 165 -2.81 13.46 1.52
CA GLU A 165 -2.98 13.23 0.07
C GLU A 165 -3.37 11.77 -0.21
N LEU A 166 -2.71 10.82 0.45
CA LEU A 166 -3.00 9.39 0.29
C LEU A 166 -4.39 9.00 0.80
N ASN A 167 -4.86 9.58 1.90
CA ASN A 167 -6.22 9.37 2.40
C ASN A 167 -7.28 9.92 1.42
N LYS A 168 -7.01 11.06 0.75
CA LYS A 168 -7.92 11.57 -0.31
C LYS A 168 -7.97 10.63 -1.51
N LEU A 169 -6.83 10.08 -1.93
CA LEU A 169 -6.76 9.09 -3.02
C LEU A 169 -7.54 7.82 -2.67
N ALA A 170 -7.41 7.33 -1.42
CA ALA A 170 -8.15 6.14 -0.97
C ALA A 170 -9.67 6.35 -1.02
N GLN A 171 -10.16 7.53 -0.60
CA GLN A 171 -11.59 7.85 -0.67
C GLN A 171 -12.11 7.85 -2.12
N GLN A 172 -11.33 8.42 -3.05
CA GLN A 172 -11.67 8.43 -4.48
C GLN A 172 -11.68 7.04 -5.12
N ALA A 173 -10.92 6.09 -4.57
CA ALA A 173 -10.90 4.69 -5.04
C ALA A 173 -12.13 3.90 -4.55
N VAL A 174 -12.74 4.31 -3.43
CA VAL A 174 -13.95 3.68 -2.85
C VAL A 174 -15.22 4.27 -3.47
N GLU A 175 -15.23 5.55 -3.82
CA GLU A 175 -16.38 6.16 -4.50
C GLU A 175 -16.52 5.63 -5.94
N PRO A 176 -17.72 5.19 -6.37
CA PRO A 176 -17.92 4.80 -7.75
C PRO A 176 -17.59 5.98 -8.64
N LYS A 177 -16.73 5.79 -9.65
CA LYS A 177 -16.48 6.78 -10.70
C LYS A 177 -17.84 7.21 -11.23
N LYS A 178 -18.28 8.41 -10.87
CA LYS A 178 -19.47 9.02 -11.43
C LYS A 178 -19.15 9.19 -12.91
N ASP A 179 -19.80 8.41 -13.76
CA ASP A 179 -19.58 8.47 -15.21
C ASP A 179 -19.62 9.94 -15.64
N ALA A 180 -18.57 10.38 -16.33
CA ALA A 180 -18.51 11.72 -16.90
C ALA A 180 -19.71 11.87 -17.87
N PRO A 181 -20.34 13.06 -17.93
CA PRO A 181 -21.49 13.30 -18.80
C PRO A 181 -21.17 13.08 -20.28
#